data_AF-A0A2D9C804-F1
#
_entry.id   AF-A0A2D9C804-F1
#
_cell.length_a   1.000
_cell.length_b   1.000
_cell.length_c   1.000
_cell.angle_alpha   90.00
_cell.angle_beta   90.00
_cell.angle_gamma   90.00
#
_symmetry.space_group_name_H-M   'P 1'
#
loop_
_entity.id
_entity.type
_entity.pdbx_description
1 polymer ?
#
loop_
_entity_poly.entity_id
_entity_poly.type
_entity_poly.pdbx_seq_one_letter_code
_entity_poly.pdbx_strand_id
1 'polypeptide(L)'
;MVSHAFERGFGVLEMIRQRWVLLSVTAWAVACVSVFVLLWSYANVPGAQGMLPVGWTAATELERPDDRAMLLVFAHPKCPCTRATMTAIERLQREVPSSFATRVVFYEPADADASWRQTDLWARANKLVDAKAIADPGGTMTLDAGAVVSGCVALFDRDGQLRFWGGITPSRGHEGESVGLGAIRSVLRGQGAEMTSAPVYGCEIAGACVLSMEVCGERDGDASIDE
;
A
#
# COMPACT_ATOMS: atom_id res chain seq x y z
N MET A 1 -20.03 -72.14 -6.54
CA MET A 1 -20.39 -70.91 -7.28
C MET A 1 -20.53 -69.66 -6.39
N VAL A 2 -20.19 -69.71 -5.08
CA VAL A 2 -20.38 -68.59 -4.13
C VAL A 2 -19.10 -67.74 -3.93
N SER A 3 -17.91 -68.27 -4.28
CA SER A 3 -16.61 -67.59 -4.03
C SER A 3 -16.37 -66.34 -4.89
N HIS A 4 -16.87 -66.28 -6.12
CA HIS A 4 -16.63 -65.14 -7.02
C HIS A 4 -17.49 -63.90 -6.74
N ALA A 5 -18.58 -64.03 -5.98
CA ALA A 5 -19.43 -62.89 -5.63
C ALA A 5 -18.81 -62.03 -4.50
N PHE A 6 -18.07 -62.67 -3.59
CA PHE A 6 -17.45 -62.00 -2.44
C PHE A 6 -16.21 -61.19 -2.82
N GLU A 7 -15.38 -61.70 -3.73
CA GLU A 7 -14.19 -60.99 -4.24
C GLU A 7 -14.53 -59.72 -5.04
N ARG A 8 -15.66 -59.72 -5.77
CA ARG A 8 -16.12 -58.54 -6.52
C ARG A 8 -16.62 -57.42 -5.61
N GLY A 9 -17.21 -57.74 -4.45
CA GLY A 9 -17.68 -56.75 -3.48
C GLY A 9 -16.54 -55.98 -2.81
N PHE A 10 -15.42 -56.67 -2.52
CA PHE A 10 -14.21 -56.07 -1.94
C PHE A 10 -13.54 -55.09 -2.91
N GLY A 11 -13.43 -55.45 -4.19
CA GLY A 11 -12.87 -54.57 -5.23
C GLY A 11 -13.69 -53.32 -5.49
N VAL A 12 -15.03 -53.40 -5.41
CA VAL A 12 -15.92 -52.25 -5.60
C VAL A 12 -15.81 -51.23 -4.45
N LEU A 13 -15.74 -51.69 -3.19
CA LEU A 13 -15.53 -50.83 -2.03
C LEU A 13 -14.15 -50.14 -2.07
N GLU A 14 -13.11 -50.85 -2.50
CA GLU A 14 -11.76 -50.30 -2.63
C GLU A 14 -11.67 -49.27 -3.78
N MET A 15 -12.31 -49.54 -4.93
CA MET A 15 -12.42 -48.57 -6.03
C MET A 15 -13.22 -47.33 -5.62
N ILE A 16 -14.32 -47.49 -4.89
CA ILE A 16 -15.11 -46.37 -4.37
C ILE A 16 -14.27 -45.54 -3.39
N ARG A 17 -13.56 -46.19 -2.46
CA ARG A 17 -12.64 -45.53 -1.51
C ARG A 17 -11.54 -44.77 -2.25
N GLN A 18 -10.88 -45.38 -3.23
CA GLN A 18 -9.82 -44.75 -4.01
C GLN A 18 -10.35 -43.53 -4.79
N ARG A 19 -11.55 -43.61 -5.38
CA ARG A 19 -12.18 -42.47 -6.05
C ARG A 19 -12.50 -41.34 -5.09
N TRP A 20 -13.01 -41.63 -3.89
CA TRP A 20 -13.26 -40.61 -2.86
C TRP A 20 -11.98 -39.96 -2.35
N VAL A 21 -10.90 -40.74 -2.17
CA VAL A 21 -9.59 -40.22 -1.80
C VAL A 21 -9.07 -39.29 -2.89
N LEU A 22 -9.12 -39.71 -4.17
CA LEU A 22 -8.69 -38.87 -5.29
C LEU A 22 -9.53 -37.58 -5.37
N LEU A 23 -10.85 -37.67 -5.26
CA LEU A 23 -11.73 -36.49 -5.25
C LEU A 23 -11.41 -35.54 -4.10
N SER A 24 -11.16 -36.07 -2.90
CA SER A 24 -10.80 -35.28 -1.73
C SER A 24 -9.46 -34.58 -1.91
N VAL A 25 -8.44 -35.29 -2.43
CA VAL A 25 -7.12 -34.73 -2.72
C VAL A 25 -7.19 -33.67 -3.81
N THR A 26 -7.94 -33.93 -4.89
CA THR A 26 -8.15 -32.95 -5.97
C THR A 26 -8.88 -31.72 -5.45
N ALA A 27 -9.95 -31.89 -4.68
CA ALA A 27 -10.70 -30.76 -4.10
C ALA A 27 -9.81 -29.92 -3.16
N TRP A 28 -9.00 -30.58 -2.32
CA TRP A 28 -8.03 -29.91 -1.44
C TRP A 28 -6.97 -29.15 -2.24
N ALA A 29 -6.38 -29.79 -3.26
CA ALA A 29 -5.39 -29.15 -4.11
C ALA A 29 -5.96 -27.93 -4.85
N VAL A 30 -7.18 -28.04 -5.40
CA VAL A 30 -7.87 -26.91 -6.04
C VAL A 30 -8.14 -25.78 -5.04
N ALA A 31 -8.56 -26.09 -3.81
CA ALA A 31 -8.75 -25.09 -2.77
C ALA A 31 -7.43 -24.37 -2.42
N CYS A 32 -6.33 -25.10 -2.23
CA CYS A 32 -5.01 -24.53 -1.96
C CYS A 32 -4.52 -23.64 -3.10
N VAL A 33 -4.62 -24.09 -4.35
CA VAL A 33 -4.25 -23.30 -5.53
C VAL A 33 -5.11 -22.04 -5.63
N SER A 34 -6.42 -22.16 -5.40
CA SER A 34 -7.34 -21.01 -5.46
C SER A 34 -7.00 -19.96 -4.39
N VAL A 35 -6.77 -20.38 -3.15
CA VAL A 35 -6.35 -19.48 -2.06
C VAL A 35 -4.99 -18.85 -2.37
N PHE A 36 -4.04 -19.63 -2.89
CA PHE A 36 -2.73 -19.11 -3.28
C PHE A 36 -2.85 -18.03 -4.37
N VAL A 37 -3.63 -18.28 -5.42
CA VAL A 37 -3.89 -17.30 -6.49
C VAL A 37 -4.55 -16.04 -5.95
N LEU A 38 -5.54 -16.18 -5.05
CA LEU A 38 -6.19 -15.04 -4.40
C LEU A 38 -5.20 -14.20 -3.58
N LEU A 39 -4.38 -14.83 -2.72
CA LEU A 39 -3.38 -14.13 -1.93
C LEU A 39 -2.30 -13.48 -2.79
N TRP A 40 -1.86 -14.17 -3.86
CA TRP A 40 -0.91 -13.63 -4.82
C TRP A 40 -1.46 -12.38 -5.52
N SER A 41 -2.71 -12.43 -5.98
CA SER A 41 -3.37 -11.26 -6.58
C SER A 41 -3.49 -10.12 -5.58
N TYR A 42 -3.92 -10.39 -4.35
CA TYR A 42 -4.02 -9.37 -3.30
C TYR A 42 -2.67 -8.68 -3.09
N ALA A 43 -1.58 -9.44 -2.98
CA ALA A 43 -0.24 -8.88 -2.77
C ALA A 43 0.26 -8.01 -3.94
N ASN A 44 -0.10 -8.36 -5.18
CA ASN A 44 0.45 -7.76 -6.41
C ASN A 44 -0.49 -6.79 -7.12
N VAL A 45 -1.73 -6.60 -6.64
CA VAL A 45 -2.62 -5.55 -7.16
C VAL A 45 -2.35 -4.24 -6.42
N PRO A 46 -1.89 -3.19 -7.14
CA PRO A 46 -1.65 -1.88 -6.53
C PRO A 46 -2.96 -1.25 -6.07
N GLY A 47 -2.89 -0.39 -5.05
CA GLY A 47 -4.04 0.43 -4.65
C GLY A 47 -4.27 1.55 -5.67
N ALA A 48 -5.51 2.02 -5.79
CA ALA A 48 -5.81 3.23 -6.55
C ALA A 48 -5.09 4.40 -5.88
N GLN A 49 -4.27 5.15 -6.62
CA GLN A 49 -3.51 6.29 -6.10
C GLN A 49 -4.00 7.57 -6.78
N GLY A 50 -4.20 8.63 -6.00
CA GLY A 50 -4.46 9.95 -6.56
C GLY A 50 -3.22 10.57 -7.19
N MET A 51 -3.39 11.74 -7.80
CA MET A 51 -2.26 12.59 -8.20
C MET A 51 -2.02 13.62 -7.11
N LEU A 52 -0.75 13.89 -6.79
CA LEU A 52 -0.41 15.01 -5.92
C LEU A 52 -0.76 16.33 -6.64
N PRO A 53 -1.63 17.19 -6.09
CA PRO A 53 -2.02 18.43 -6.77
C PRO A 53 -0.83 19.37 -7.01
N VAL A 54 -0.84 20.05 -8.16
CA VAL A 54 0.14 21.11 -8.45
C VAL A 54 -0.07 22.23 -7.44
N GLY A 55 0.99 22.58 -6.70
CA GLY A 55 0.91 23.60 -5.66
C GLY A 55 0.40 23.11 -4.31
N TRP A 56 0.40 21.80 -4.04
CA TRP A 56 0.09 21.26 -2.71
C TRP A 56 0.94 21.93 -1.62
N THR A 57 0.30 22.70 -0.74
CA THR A 57 0.97 23.60 0.20
C THR A 57 1.22 22.99 1.56
N ALA A 58 0.54 21.92 1.97
CA ALA A 58 0.72 21.35 3.31
C ALA A 58 2.16 20.85 3.55
N ALA A 59 2.98 20.68 2.51
CA ALA A 59 4.44 20.51 2.61
C ALA A 59 5.12 21.58 3.49
N THR A 60 4.62 22.83 3.47
CA THR A 60 5.19 23.92 4.26
C THR A 60 4.95 23.77 5.76
N GLU A 61 3.88 23.07 6.15
CA GLU A 61 3.57 22.79 7.56
C GLU A 61 4.44 21.67 8.14
N LEU A 62 5.10 20.88 7.29
CA LEU A 62 5.85 19.68 7.68
C LEU A 62 7.32 19.95 8.06
N GLU A 63 7.68 21.21 8.34
CA GLU A 63 9.05 21.64 8.66
C GLU A 63 10.06 21.12 7.63
N ARG A 64 9.93 21.58 6.39
CA ARG A 64 10.79 21.20 5.28
C ARG A 64 12.25 21.62 5.56
N PRO A 65 13.25 20.75 5.31
CA PRO A 65 14.65 21.16 5.37
C PRO A 65 15.00 22.10 4.20
N ASP A 66 15.85 23.10 4.47
CA ASP A 66 16.27 24.09 3.46
C ASP A 66 17.50 23.64 2.65
N ASP A 67 18.27 22.66 3.16
CA ASP A 67 19.59 22.28 2.62
C ASP A 67 19.60 20.96 1.84
N ARG A 68 18.53 20.17 1.93
CA ARG A 68 18.46 18.80 1.39
C ARG A 68 17.04 18.44 0.94
N ALA A 69 16.89 17.28 0.30
CA ALA A 69 15.58 16.79 -0.15
C ALA A 69 14.68 16.42 1.04
N MET A 70 13.36 16.41 0.81
CA MET A 70 12.37 15.92 1.78
C MET A 70 11.65 14.70 1.22
N LEU A 71 11.70 13.60 1.97
CA LEU A 71 10.94 12.39 1.70
C LEU A 71 9.69 12.39 2.59
N LEU A 72 8.54 12.59 1.97
CA LEU A 72 7.24 12.58 2.64
C LEU A 72 6.56 11.23 2.44
N VAL A 73 6.07 10.62 3.51
CA VAL A 73 5.44 9.29 3.52
C VAL A 73 4.07 9.41 4.13
N PHE A 74 3.03 8.98 3.41
CA PHE A 74 1.67 8.87 3.92
C PHE A 74 1.40 7.44 4.35
N ALA A 75 1.00 7.24 5.59
CA ALA A 75 0.89 5.92 6.19
C ALA A 75 -0.31 5.79 7.12
N HIS A 76 -0.84 4.56 7.19
CA HIS A 76 -1.76 4.18 8.26
C HIS A 76 -0.94 3.56 9.42
N PRO A 77 -1.17 3.97 10.70
CA PRO A 77 -0.34 3.58 11.83
C PRO A 77 -0.43 2.09 12.20
N LYS A 78 -1.45 1.39 11.71
CA LYS A 78 -1.68 -0.06 11.93
C LYS A 78 -1.50 -0.93 10.68
N CYS A 79 -1.07 -0.35 9.55
CA CYS A 79 -0.94 -1.12 8.31
C CYS A 79 0.41 -1.86 8.26
N PRO A 80 0.44 -3.20 8.11
CA PRO A 80 1.69 -3.95 8.02
C PRO A 80 2.53 -3.57 6.79
N CYS A 81 1.92 -3.05 5.71
CA CYS A 81 2.65 -2.61 4.52
C CYS A 81 3.60 -1.45 4.81
N THR A 82 3.24 -0.57 5.74
CA THR A 82 4.09 0.55 6.20
C THR A 82 5.44 0.05 6.72
N ARG A 83 5.50 -1.15 7.31
CA ARG A 83 6.77 -1.74 7.79
C ARG A 83 7.80 -1.88 6.67
N ALA A 84 7.36 -2.37 5.51
CA ALA A 84 8.23 -2.55 4.35
C ALA A 84 8.71 -1.21 3.79
N THR A 85 7.83 -0.20 3.75
CA THR A 85 8.21 1.18 3.40
C THR A 85 9.28 1.72 4.35
N MET A 86 9.14 1.55 5.67
CA MET A 86 10.16 1.98 6.64
C MET A 86 11.50 1.26 6.42
N THR A 87 11.49 -0.05 6.18
CA THR A 87 12.72 -0.79 5.88
C THR A 87 13.38 -0.29 4.59
N ALA A 88 12.61 0.08 3.57
CA ALA A 88 13.14 0.65 2.34
C ALA A 88 13.81 2.02 2.59
N ILE A 89 13.24 2.85 3.46
CA ILE A 89 13.83 4.14 3.86
C ILE A 89 15.13 3.93 4.63
N GLU A 90 15.18 2.97 5.57
CA GLU A 90 16.42 2.61 6.28
C GLU A 90 17.53 2.14 5.34
N ARG A 91 17.17 1.49 4.22
CA ARG A 91 18.13 1.12 3.17
C ARG A 91 18.61 2.36 2.43
N LEU A 92 17.72 3.26 1.99
CA LEU A 92 18.10 4.52 1.36
C LEU A 92 19.02 5.36 2.26
N GLN A 93 18.72 5.48 3.55
CA GLN A 93 19.53 6.25 4.49
C GLN A 93 20.97 5.70 4.62
N ARG A 94 21.16 4.39 4.43
CA ARG A 94 22.50 3.77 4.40
C ARG A 94 23.21 3.97 3.08
N GLU A 95 22.48 3.96 1.97
CA GLU A 95 23.04 4.05 0.61
C GLU A 95 23.35 5.47 0.15
N VAL A 96 22.59 6.45 0.65
CA VAL A 96 22.71 7.89 0.34
C VAL A 96 22.57 8.71 1.63
N PRO A 97 23.53 8.60 2.56
CA PRO A 97 23.42 9.22 3.89
C PRO A 97 23.32 10.75 3.80
N SER A 98 22.51 11.34 4.68
CA SER A 98 22.31 12.80 4.82
C SER A 98 21.79 13.52 3.56
N SER A 99 21.30 12.79 2.56
CA SER A 99 20.80 13.38 1.31
C SER A 99 19.34 13.85 1.39
N PHE A 100 18.58 13.39 2.39
CA PHE A 100 17.19 13.76 2.61
C PHE A 100 16.79 13.70 4.09
N ALA A 101 15.78 14.48 4.46
CA ALA A 101 15.04 14.32 5.71
C ALA A 101 13.72 13.57 5.44
N THR A 102 13.22 12.84 6.43
CA THR A 102 11.97 12.07 6.30
C THR A 102 10.85 12.68 7.13
N ARG A 103 9.64 12.74 6.59
CA ARG A 103 8.41 13.10 7.29
C ARG A 103 7.39 12.00 7.06
N VAL A 104 6.88 11.40 8.14
CA VAL A 104 5.92 10.32 8.06
C VAL A 104 4.60 10.81 8.60
N VAL A 105 3.65 11.06 7.72
CA VAL A 105 2.29 11.51 8.03
C VAL A 105 1.44 10.27 8.31
N PHE A 106 1.00 10.14 9.55
CA PHE A 106 0.11 9.07 10.00
C PHE A 106 -1.32 9.56 10.11
N TYR A 107 -2.19 8.95 9.30
CA TYR A 107 -3.63 9.16 9.37
C TYR A 107 -4.19 8.85 10.75
N GLU A 108 -4.96 9.81 11.27
CA GLU A 108 -5.79 9.63 12.44
C GLU A 108 -7.25 9.97 12.12
N PRO A 109 -8.20 9.03 12.26
CA PRO A 109 -9.62 9.32 12.20
C PRO A 109 -10.03 10.45 13.16
N ALA A 110 -11.04 11.23 12.79
CA ALA A 110 -11.51 12.34 13.63
C ALA A 110 -12.04 11.90 15.01
N ASP A 111 -12.54 10.66 15.12
CA ASP A 111 -13.08 10.05 16.33
C ASP A 111 -12.06 9.17 17.08
N ALA A 112 -10.80 9.18 16.64
CA ALA A 112 -9.76 8.33 17.22
C ALA A 112 -9.38 8.76 18.64
N ASP A 113 -9.12 7.77 19.50
CA ASP A 113 -8.54 8.00 20.81
C ASP A 113 -7.03 8.28 20.74
N ALA A 114 -6.46 8.79 21.85
CA ALA A 114 -5.05 9.12 21.96
C ALA A 114 -4.08 7.92 21.79
N SER A 115 -4.57 6.68 21.82
CA SER A 115 -3.79 5.46 21.61
C SER A 115 -3.70 5.06 20.13
N TRP A 116 -4.49 5.68 19.24
CA TRP A 116 -4.52 5.36 17.82
C TRP A 116 -3.14 5.36 17.15
N ARG A 117 -2.32 6.35 17.50
CA ARG A 117 -0.93 6.52 16.99
C ARG A 117 0.11 5.78 17.82
N GLN A 118 -0.25 5.20 18.97
CA GLN A 118 0.71 4.51 19.85
C GLN A 118 1.03 3.10 19.33
N THR A 119 1.65 3.05 18.15
CA THR A 119 2.02 1.80 17.48
C THR A 119 3.53 1.66 17.36
N ASP A 120 3.98 0.42 17.11
CA ASP A 120 5.38 0.14 16.81
C ASP A 120 5.86 0.88 15.55
N LEU A 121 4.96 1.10 14.58
CA LEU A 121 5.24 1.85 13.36
C LEU A 121 5.46 3.34 13.63
N TRP A 122 4.69 3.97 14.51
CA TRP A 122 4.93 5.35 14.93
C TRP A 122 6.29 5.49 15.64
N ALA A 123 6.58 4.58 16.56
CA ALA A 123 7.87 4.55 17.25
C ALA A 123 9.03 4.29 16.27
N ARG A 124 8.84 3.43 15.26
CA ARG A 124 9.85 3.14 14.24
C ARG A 124 10.11 4.34 13.34
N ALA A 125 9.07 5.04 12.89
CA ALA A 125 9.20 6.24 12.06
C ALA A 125 10.08 7.31 12.74
N ASN A 126 9.90 7.52 14.04
CA ASN A 126 10.72 8.46 14.82
C ASN A 126 12.15 7.97 15.12
N LYS A 127 12.47 6.70 14.85
CA LYS A 127 13.83 6.14 15.01
C LYS A 127 14.65 6.20 13.73
N LEU A 128 14.04 6.53 12.59
CA LEU A 128 14.75 6.75 11.34
C LEU A 128 15.67 7.98 11.46
N VAL A 129 16.75 7.99 10.68
CA VAL A 129 17.69 9.12 10.67
C VAL A 129 17.01 10.35 10.09
N ASP A 130 17.12 11.50 10.76
CA ASP A 130 16.53 12.79 10.31
C ASP A 130 15.04 12.66 9.94
N ALA A 131 14.28 11.97 10.79
CA ALA A 131 12.87 11.67 10.56
C ALA A 131 11.95 12.18 11.66
N LYS A 132 10.73 12.53 11.28
CA LYS A 132 9.64 12.88 12.22
C LYS A 132 8.35 12.18 11.83
N ALA A 133 7.68 11.56 12.80
CA ALA A 133 6.30 11.14 12.64
C ALA A 133 5.36 12.31 12.93
N ILE A 134 4.38 12.52 12.06
CA ILE A 134 3.44 13.62 12.09
C ILE A 134 2.03 13.03 12.12
N ALA A 135 1.23 13.58 13.00
CA ALA A 135 -0.18 13.27 13.12
C ALA A 135 -0.97 13.96 11.99
N ASP A 136 -1.91 13.25 11.36
CA ASP A 136 -2.89 13.83 10.44
C ASP A 136 -4.31 13.61 10.97
N PRO A 137 -4.75 14.39 11.99
CA PRO A 137 -6.10 14.30 12.51
C PRO A 137 -7.14 14.62 11.43
N GLY A 138 -8.12 13.75 11.25
CA GLY A 138 -9.13 13.87 10.20
C GLY A 138 -8.62 13.51 8.80
N GLY A 139 -7.33 13.24 8.61
CA GLY A 139 -6.76 12.82 7.33
C GLY A 139 -6.68 13.92 6.28
N THR A 140 -6.72 15.20 6.65
CA THR A 140 -6.77 16.31 5.70
C THR A 140 -5.53 16.36 4.81
N MET A 141 -4.34 16.20 5.38
CA MET A 141 -3.10 16.22 4.60
C MET A 141 -3.04 15.04 3.62
N THR A 142 -3.49 13.87 4.07
CA THR A 142 -3.54 12.65 3.27
C THR A 142 -4.51 12.78 2.11
N LEU A 143 -5.72 13.30 2.36
CA LEU A 143 -6.76 13.51 1.36
C LEU A 143 -6.36 14.58 0.34
N ASP A 144 -5.89 15.74 0.82
CA ASP A 144 -5.46 16.85 -0.04
C ASP A 144 -4.28 16.46 -0.92
N ALA A 145 -3.41 15.56 -0.44
CA ALA A 145 -2.31 15.03 -1.23
C ALA A 145 -2.73 13.95 -2.26
N GLY A 146 -3.97 13.48 -2.22
CA GLY A 146 -4.41 12.31 -3.00
C GLY A 146 -3.76 10.99 -2.53
N ALA A 147 -3.24 10.94 -1.31
CA ALA A 147 -2.47 9.83 -0.75
C ALA A 147 -3.37 8.73 -0.16
N VAL A 148 -4.26 8.16 -0.97
CA VAL A 148 -5.29 7.22 -0.50
C VAL A 148 -4.76 5.82 -0.10
N VAL A 149 -3.49 5.50 -0.37
CA VAL A 149 -2.87 4.19 -0.12
C VAL A 149 -1.69 4.31 0.85
N SER A 150 -1.68 3.47 1.89
CA SER A 150 -0.63 3.41 2.90
C SER A 150 0.71 3.03 2.30
N GLY A 151 1.74 3.84 2.56
CA GLY A 151 3.06 3.67 1.96
C GLY A 151 3.25 4.45 0.66
N CYS A 152 2.34 5.39 0.34
CA CYS A 152 2.55 6.39 -0.70
C CYS A 152 3.65 7.37 -0.28
N VAL A 153 4.56 7.69 -1.21
CA VAL A 153 5.76 8.48 -0.95
C VAL A 153 5.87 9.61 -1.97
N ALA A 154 6.15 10.81 -1.48
CA ALA A 154 6.56 11.96 -2.29
C ALA A 154 8.02 12.31 -1.98
N LEU A 155 8.82 12.53 -3.02
CA LEU A 155 10.16 13.12 -2.88
C LEU A 155 10.12 14.55 -3.39
N PHE A 156 10.45 15.49 -2.53
CA PHE A 156 10.68 16.89 -2.88
C PHE A 156 12.18 17.18 -2.87
N ASP A 157 12.67 17.95 -3.85
CA ASP A 157 14.03 18.47 -3.77
C ASP A 157 14.13 19.64 -2.77
N ARG A 158 15.35 20.16 -2.60
CA ARG A 158 15.65 21.32 -1.73
C ARG A 158 14.92 22.60 -2.17
N ASP A 159 14.49 22.68 -3.41
CA ASP A 159 13.74 23.83 -3.96
C ASP A 159 12.21 23.63 -3.85
N GLY A 160 11.79 22.47 -3.34
CA GLY A 160 10.40 22.15 -3.03
C GLY A 160 9.66 21.56 -4.22
N GLN A 161 10.38 21.22 -5.28
CA GLN A 161 9.79 20.64 -6.47
C GLN A 161 9.62 19.14 -6.28
N LEU A 162 8.45 18.65 -6.70
CA LEU A 162 8.16 17.21 -6.69
C LEU A 162 9.03 16.49 -7.70
N ARG A 163 9.80 15.50 -7.24
CA ARG A 163 10.69 14.67 -8.06
C ARG A 163 10.17 13.24 -8.22
N PHE A 164 9.37 12.77 -7.27
CA PHE A 164 8.77 11.43 -7.31
C PHE A 164 7.46 11.39 -6.53
N TRP A 165 6.46 10.66 -7.04
CA TRP A 165 5.18 10.38 -6.39
C TRP A 165 4.75 8.93 -6.64
N GLY A 166 4.73 8.08 -5.61
CA GLY A 166 4.47 6.65 -5.82
C GLY A 166 4.84 5.75 -4.65
N GLY A 167 4.86 4.45 -4.90
CA GLY A 167 5.30 3.44 -3.94
C GLY A 167 6.79 3.13 -4.07
N ILE A 168 7.40 2.71 -2.96
CA ILE A 168 8.82 2.31 -2.92
C ILE A 168 9.04 0.84 -2.56
N THR A 169 7.97 0.04 -2.56
CA THR A 169 8.02 -1.40 -2.30
C THR A 169 7.65 -2.19 -3.56
N PRO A 170 8.15 -3.43 -3.73
CA PRO A 170 7.81 -4.26 -4.89
C PRO A 170 6.36 -4.76 -4.87
N SER A 171 5.80 -4.99 -3.68
CA SER A 171 4.43 -5.46 -3.47
C SER A 171 3.99 -5.22 -2.02
N ARG A 172 2.76 -5.60 -1.65
CA ARG A 172 2.20 -5.36 -0.30
C ARG A 172 3.03 -6.08 0.75
N GLY A 173 3.56 -5.33 1.73
CA GLY A 173 4.30 -5.90 2.86
C GLY A 173 5.63 -6.59 2.51
N HIS A 174 6.11 -6.47 1.27
CA HIS A 174 7.37 -7.08 0.85
C HIS A 174 8.50 -6.06 0.83
N GLU A 175 9.63 -6.46 1.38
CA GLU A 175 10.87 -5.69 1.35
C GLU A 175 11.73 -6.11 0.16
N GLY A 176 12.45 -5.18 -0.45
CA GLY A 176 13.27 -5.50 -1.61
C GLY A 176 13.56 -4.27 -2.45
N GLU A 177 14.30 -4.49 -3.53
CA GLU A 177 14.41 -3.51 -4.60
C GLU A 177 13.04 -3.30 -5.27
N SER A 178 12.79 -2.06 -5.68
CA SER A 178 11.58 -1.70 -6.42
C SER A 178 11.90 -0.57 -7.39
N VAL A 179 11.03 -0.39 -8.38
CA VAL A 179 11.14 0.69 -9.37
C VAL A 179 11.16 2.06 -8.68
N GLY A 180 10.26 2.29 -7.72
CA GLY A 180 10.20 3.57 -7.00
C GLY A 180 11.39 3.80 -6.07
N LEU A 181 11.89 2.76 -5.41
CA LEU A 181 13.11 2.84 -4.60
C LEU A 181 14.32 3.24 -5.44
N GLY A 182 14.47 2.60 -6.60
CA GLY A 182 15.53 2.92 -7.57
C GLY A 182 15.42 4.34 -8.12
N ALA A 183 14.20 4.80 -8.43
CA ALA A 183 13.95 6.16 -8.90
C ALA A 183 14.36 7.22 -7.87
N ILE A 184 13.93 7.07 -6.61
CA ILE A 184 14.32 7.97 -5.52
C ILE A 184 15.83 7.97 -5.32
N ARG A 185 16.45 6.79 -5.30
CA ARG A 185 17.91 6.65 -5.18
C ARG A 185 18.65 7.39 -6.29
N SER A 186 18.21 7.28 -7.54
CA SER A 186 18.80 7.97 -8.70
C SER A 186 18.73 9.49 -8.55
N VAL A 187 17.57 10.01 -8.14
CA VAL A 187 17.37 11.44 -7.87
C VAL A 187 18.32 11.92 -6.77
N LEU A 188 18.40 11.22 -5.65
CA LEU A 188 19.25 11.58 -4.51
C LEU A 188 20.75 11.50 -4.82
N ARG A 189 21.16 10.69 -5.81
CA ARG A 189 22.54 10.62 -6.31
C ARG A 189 22.86 11.69 -7.36
N GLY A 190 21.91 12.55 -7.71
CA GLY A 190 22.08 13.57 -8.74
C GLY A 190 22.11 13.01 -10.18
N GLN A 191 21.65 11.78 -10.37
CA GLN A 191 21.63 11.10 -11.68
C GLN A 191 20.36 11.40 -12.49
N GLY A 192 19.43 12.17 -11.92
CA GLY A 192 18.14 12.49 -12.52
C GLY A 192 17.07 11.42 -12.26
N ALA A 193 15.82 11.75 -12.60
CA ALA A 193 14.69 10.82 -12.49
C ALA A 193 14.40 10.21 -13.86
N GLU A 194 14.69 8.92 -14.05
CA GLU A 194 14.16 8.18 -15.22
C GLU A 194 12.66 7.95 -15.06
N MET A 195 12.19 7.78 -13.82
CA MET A 195 10.78 7.60 -13.49
C MET A 195 10.40 8.54 -12.35
N THR A 196 9.28 9.22 -12.51
CA THR A 196 8.74 10.18 -11.51
C THR A 196 7.56 9.60 -10.74
N SER A 197 7.14 8.38 -11.05
CA SER A 197 6.08 7.66 -10.32
C SER A 197 6.26 6.14 -10.38
N ALA A 198 5.65 5.45 -9.43
CA ALA A 198 5.56 4.00 -9.39
C ALA A 198 4.30 3.56 -8.62
N PRO A 199 3.75 2.35 -8.89
CA PRO A 199 2.57 1.86 -8.19
C PRO A 199 2.76 1.78 -6.67
N VAL A 200 1.71 2.08 -5.90
CA VAL A 200 1.71 1.94 -4.44
C VAL A 200 1.00 0.64 -4.04
N TYR A 201 1.67 -0.16 -3.22
CA TYR A 201 1.12 -1.40 -2.69
C TYR A 201 0.89 -1.29 -1.18
N GLY A 202 -0.36 -1.04 -0.79
CA GLY A 202 -0.72 -0.91 0.61
C GLY A 202 -2.23 -0.87 0.85
N CYS A 203 -2.62 -0.95 2.12
CA CYS A 203 -4.02 -0.81 2.50
C CYS A 203 -4.49 0.63 2.26
N GLU A 204 -5.77 0.82 1.97
CA GLU A 204 -6.36 2.15 1.89
C GLU A 204 -6.27 2.86 3.24
N ILE A 205 -5.97 4.17 3.24
CA ILE A 205 -5.76 4.96 4.47
C ILE A 205 -7.08 5.47 5.09
N ALA A 206 -8.20 5.28 4.38
CA ALA A 206 -9.53 5.89 4.58
C ALA A 206 -9.76 7.10 3.65
N GLY A 207 -10.95 7.18 3.05
CA GLY A 207 -11.35 8.27 2.14
C GLY A 207 -11.91 7.86 0.77
N ALA A 208 -11.74 6.61 0.31
CA ALA A 208 -12.27 6.19 -0.99
C ALA A 208 -13.82 6.20 -1.06
N CYS A 209 -14.50 6.18 0.09
CA CYS A 209 -15.96 6.27 0.16
C CYS A 209 -16.49 7.71 0.01
N VAL A 210 -15.68 8.74 0.26
CA VAL A 210 -16.13 10.15 0.17
C VAL A 210 -15.92 10.70 -1.24
N LEU A 211 -14.88 10.26 -1.94
CA LEU A 211 -14.61 10.65 -3.33
C LEU A 211 -15.54 9.97 -4.35
N SER A 212 -16.22 8.87 -4.00
CA SER A 212 -17.17 8.21 -4.89
C SER A 212 -18.57 8.84 -4.87
N MET A 213 -18.91 9.65 -3.86
CA MET A 213 -20.18 10.38 -3.83
C MET A 213 -20.13 11.71 -4.62
N GLU A 214 -19.00 12.41 -4.63
CA GLU A 214 -18.85 13.64 -5.44
C GLU A 214 -18.62 13.35 -6.93
N VAL A 215 -18.06 12.18 -7.29
CA VAL A 215 -17.79 11.82 -8.70
C VAL A 215 -18.95 11.06 -9.37
N CYS A 216 -19.93 10.56 -8.61
CA CYS A 216 -21.15 9.92 -9.16
C CYS A 216 -22.42 10.79 -9.05
N GLY A 217 -22.33 12.00 -8.52
CA GLY A 217 -23.44 12.94 -8.42
C GLY A 217 -23.36 14.02 -9.50
N GLU A 218 -23.63 13.68 -10.75
CA GLU A 218 -24.26 14.59 -11.73
C GLU A 218 -24.66 13.79 -12.99
N ARG A 219 -25.92 13.32 -13.03
CA ARG A 219 -26.64 13.10 -14.29
C ARG A 219 -28.14 12.98 -14.04
N ASP A 220 -28.78 14.12 -14.22
CA ASP A 220 -30.05 14.35 -14.91
C ASP A 220 -31.30 13.60 -14.43
N GLY A 221 -32.23 14.38 -13.86
CA GLY A 221 -33.60 13.97 -13.63
C GLY A 221 -34.55 15.09 -13.19
N ASP A 222 -34.34 16.35 -13.63
CA ASP A 222 -35.38 17.38 -13.54
C ASP A 222 -36.19 17.38 -14.85
N ALA A 223 -37.28 16.62 -14.83
CA ALA A 223 -38.32 16.71 -15.85
C ALA A 223 -39.40 17.67 -15.33
N SER A 224 -39.16 18.96 -15.53
CA SER A 224 -40.22 19.95 -15.61
C SER A 224 -40.97 19.74 -16.94
N ILE A 225 -42.18 19.18 -16.85
CA ILE A 225 -43.17 19.29 -17.92
C ILE A 225 -43.96 20.54 -17.61
N ASP A 226 -43.63 21.62 -18.33
CA ASP A 226 -44.59 22.64 -18.71
C ASP A 226 -45.53 22.04 -19.76
N GLU A 227 -46.81 21.87 -19.41
CA GLU A 227 -48.00 22.10 -20.26
C GLU A 227 -49.27 22.04 -19.41
#